data_AF-A0A7G9Y6T9-F1
#
_entry.id   AF-A0A7G9Y6T9-F1
#
_cell.length_a   1.000
_cell.length_b   1.000
_cell.length_c   1.000
_cell.angle_alpha   90.00
_cell.angle_beta   90.00
_cell.angle_gamma   90.00
#
_symmetry.space_group_name_H-M   'P 1'
#
loop_
_entity.id
_entity.type
_entity.pdbx_description
1 polymer ?
#
loop_
_entity_poly.entity_id
_entity_poly.type
_entity_poly.pdbx_seq_one_letter_code
_entity_poly.pdbx_strand_id
1 'polypeptide(L)'
;MREWPKSGDLVVCTVSKVMDFGVIAKLDEYGGKEGMIHISEVASGWVKYIRDYLREGQKIVCKVLAVNPKRGHIDLSYKDVNEHQRKGKIQEWKSELRAEKWIGFAVGDGNDDIKRSICIALLDSFGSLYTAFEEAVVSGQSVLIDSGIEEEYAVKIAEIAAENVKIPSVDITGFLDMTCPAPDGVDAIKQALAAAAKAVDGEGDDIELTINYVGAPRYRIHVTAPDYKLAEKALKSSAQRAIDEIRHLDGVGEFRRREERVQ
;
A
#
# COMPACT_ATOMS: atom_id res chain seq x y z
N MET A 1 -19.14 8.07 10.09
CA MET A 1 -18.68 9.17 9.20
C MET A 1 -18.71 10.50 9.94
N ARG A 2 -17.57 11.20 10.06
CA ARG A 2 -17.59 12.57 10.62
C ARG A 2 -18.27 13.50 9.64
N GLU A 3 -19.26 14.24 10.11
CA GLU A 3 -19.99 15.16 9.26
C GLU A 3 -19.11 16.33 8.79
N TRP A 4 -18.13 16.73 9.61
CA TRP A 4 -17.25 17.86 9.34
C TRP A 4 -15.77 17.46 9.41
N PRO A 5 -14.91 17.99 8.52
CA PRO A 5 -13.47 17.84 8.66
C PRO A 5 -12.95 18.58 9.89
N LYS A 6 -11.72 18.28 10.31
CA LYS A 6 -11.02 19.04 11.36
C LYS A 6 -10.07 20.07 10.75
N SER A 7 -9.82 21.15 11.49
CA SER A 7 -8.74 22.07 11.15
C SER A 7 -7.40 21.34 11.08
N GLY A 8 -6.68 21.55 9.98
CA GLY A 8 -5.42 20.89 9.68
C GLY A 8 -5.53 19.70 8.71
N ASP A 9 -6.74 19.14 8.53
CA ASP A 9 -6.94 17.98 7.65
C ASP A 9 -6.64 18.33 6.20
N LEU A 10 -6.09 17.36 5.46
CA LEU A 10 -5.97 17.43 4.01
C LEU A 10 -7.19 16.77 3.38
N VAL A 11 -7.83 17.47 2.45
CA VAL A 11 -9.08 17.03 1.81
C VAL A 11 -8.99 17.14 0.30
N VAL A 12 -9.56 16.15 -0.39
CA VAL A 12 -9.74 16.18 -1.85
C VAL A 12 -11.00 16.96 -2.18
N CYS A 13 -10.84 17.96 -3.04
CA CYS A 13 -11.91 18.85 -3.45
C CYS A 13 -12.01 18.94 -4.97
N THR A 14 -13.22 19.13 -5.47
CA THR A 14 -13.48 19.48 -6.86
C THR A 14 -13.84 20.97 -6.95
N VAL A 15 -13.10 21.73 -7.75
CA VAL A 15 -13.36 23.17 -7.95
C VAL A 15 -14.73 23.34 -8.61
N SER A 16 -15.63 24.04 -7.93
CA SER A 16 -16.99 24.29 -8.42
C SER A 16 -17.08 25.62 -9.17
N LYS A 17 -16.46 26.68 -8.66
CA LYS A 17 -16.53 28.02 -9.25
C LYS A 17 -15.30 28.84 -8.93
N VAL A 18 -14.77 29.55 -9.92
CA VAL A 18 -13.66 30.48 -9.74
C VAL A 18 -14.17 31.92 -9.81
N MET A 19 -13.98 32.69 -8.74
CA MET A 19 -14.36 34.09 -8.61
C MET A 19 -13.10 34.97 -8.54
N ASP A 20 -13.26 36.29 -8.57
CA ASP A 20 -12.10 37.21 -8.54
C ASP A 20 -11.40 37.25 -7.17
N PHE A 21 -12.14 37.02 -6.09
CA PHE A 21 -11.63 37.07 -4.71
C PHE A 21 -11.34 35.68 -4.09
N GLY A 22 -11.64 34.60 -4.80
CA GLY A 22 -11.47 33.25 -4.27
C GLY A 22 -12.09 32.15 -5.14
N VAL A 23 -12.03 30.91 -4.65
CA VAL A 23 -12.52 29.71 -5.31
C VAL A 23 -13.48 28.97 -4.41
N ILE A 24 -14.61 28.54 -4.93
CA ILE A 24 -15.53 27.62 -4.26
C ILE A 24 -15.20 26.21 -4.73
N ALA A 25 -14.99 25.30 -3.78
CA ALA A 25 -14.62 23.92 -4.02
C ALA A 25 -15.53 22.99 -3.19
N LYS A 26 -15.93 21.86 -3.76
CA LYS A 26 -16.73 20.84 -3.08
C LYS A 26 -15.82 19.77 -2.52
N LEU A 27 -15.97 19.42 -1.24
CA LEU A 27 -15.20 18.36 -0.59
C LEU A 27 -15.79 17.00 -0.98
N ASP A 28 -15.04 16.23 -1.78
CA ASP A 28 -15.53 14.94 -2.31
C ASP A 28 -15.73 13.92 -1.17
N GLU A 29 -14.88 13.97 -0.14
CA GLU A 29 -14.92 13.07 1.02
C GLU A 29 -16.06 13.36 2.01
N TYR A 30 -16.66 14.55 1.94
CA TYR A 30 -17.65 15.03 2.93
C TYR A 30 -19.01 15.31 2.31
N GLY A 31 -19.44 14.47 1.37
CA GLY A 31 -20.75 14.57 0.73
C GLY A 31 -20.92 15.84 -0.12
N GLY A 32 -19.81 16.39 -0.65
CA GLY A 32 -19.85 17.56 -1.52
C GLY A 32 -20.10 18.88 -0.80
N LYS A 33 -19.90 18.96 0.54
CA LYS A 33 -19.96 20.21 1.30
C LYS A 33 -19.06 21.28 0.67
N GLU A 34 -19.49 22.52 0.71
CA GLU A 34 -18.79 23.64 0.07
C GLU A 34 -17.71 24.22 0.98
N GLY A 35 -16.51 24.38 0.42
CA GLY A 35 -15.40 25.10 1.01
C GLY A 35 -14.97 26.28 0.13
N MET A 36 -14.37 27.29 0.74
CA MET A 36 -13.90 28.50 0.09
C MET A 36 -12.40 28.65 0.26
N ILE A 37 -11.70 28.89 -0.85
CA ILE A 37 -10.27 29.20 -0.89
C ILE A 37 -10.16 30.69 -1.18
N HIS A 38 -9.66 31.47 -0.23
CA HIS A 38 -9.42 32.89 -0.44
C HIS A 38 -8.28 33.10 -1.45
N ILE A 39 -8.25 34.21 -2.20
CA ILE A 39 -7.18 34.50 -3.17
C ILE A 39 -5.77 34.42 -2.54
N SER A 40 -5.63 34.87 -1.29
CA SER A 40 -4.36 34.80 -0.54
C SER A 40 -3.94 33.36 -0.21
N GLU A 41 -4.85 32.40 -0.30
CA GLU A 41 -4.64 30.98 0.00
C GLU A 41 -4.43 30.13 -1.27
N VAL A 42 -4.44 30.75 -2.45
CA VAL A 42 -4.18 30.09 -3.75
C VAL A 42 -2.68 29.92 -4.01
N ALA A 43 -1.84 30.89 -3.66
CA ALA A 43 -0.40 30.79 -3.87
C ALA A 43 0.35 31.67 -2.85
N SER A 44 1.63 31.38 -2.62
CA SER A 44 2.48 32.15 -1.70
C SER A 44 2.93 33.51 -2.26
N GLY A 45 2.69 33.79 -3.55
CA GLY A 45 3.06 35.03 -4.23
C GLY A 45 1.85 35.87 -4.67
N TRP A 46 2.11 36.98 -5.36
CA TRP A 46 1.04 37.82 -5.91
C TRP A 46 0.27 37.09 -7.02
N VAL A 47 -1.04 36.92 -6.84
CA VAL A 47 -1.92 36.28 -7.82
C VAL A 47 -2.63 37.35 -8.64
N LYS A 48 -2.30 37.44 -9.93
CA LYS A 48 -2.99 38.34 -10.88
C LYS A 48 -4.32 37.77 -11.34
N TYR A 49 -4.34 36.47 -11.70
CA TYR A 49 -5.54 35.74 -12.09
C TYR A 49 -5.57 34.37 -11.43
N ILE A 50 -6.65 34.07 -10.71
CA ILE A 50 -6.82 32.77 -10.04
C ILE A 50 -6.96 31.63 -11.06
N ARG A 51 -7.51 31.92 -12.24
CA ARG A 51 -7.70 30.96 -13.35
C ARG A 51 -6.41 30.35 -13.89
N ASP A 52 -5.26 30.98 -13.63
CA ASP A 52 -3.95 30.45 -14.00
C ASP A 52 -3.55 29.27 -13.10
N TYR A 53 -4.09 29.21 -11.87
CA TYR A 53 -3.78 28.19 -10.88
C TYR A 53 -4.86 27.12 -10.77
N LEU A 54 -6.13 27.55 -10.82
CA LEU A 54 -7.29 26.70 -10.54
C LEU A 54 -8.36 26.88 -11.61
N ARG A 55 -8.90 25.75 -12.10
CA ARG A 55 -9.96 25.71 -13.11
C ARG A 55 -11.19 24.98 -12.59
N GLU A 56 -12.36 25.37 -13.08
CA GLU A 56 -13.62 24.69 -12.77
C GLU A 56 -13.56 23.22 -13.20
N GLY A 57 -14.06 22.32 -12.35
CA GLY A 57 -13.98 20.87 -12.52
C GLY A 57 -12.64 20.23 -12.13
N GLN A 58 -11.61 21.03 -11.80
CA GLN A 58 -10.32 20.49 -11.40
C GLN A 58 -10.39 19.83 -10.01
N LYS A 59 -9.82 18.63 -9.88
CA LYS A 59 -9.59 17.99 -8.58
C LYS A 59 -8.30 18.50 -7.96
N ILE A 60 -8.39 18.95 -6.72
CA ILE A 60 -7.29 19.55 -5.96
C ILE A 60 -7.26 18.99 -4.54
N VAL A 61 -6.10 19.07 -3.89
CA VAL A 61 -5.97 18.81 -2.46
C VAL A 61 -5.81 20.14 -1.76
N CYS A 62 -6.61 20.36 -0.73
CA CYS A 62 -6.55 21.57 0.10
C CYS A 62 -6.39 21.17 1.57
N LYS A 63 -5.77 22.07 2.35
CA LYS A 63 -5.73 21.99 3.80
C LYS A 63 -6.92 22.74 4.38
N VAL A 64 -7.58 22.16 5.37
CA VAL A 64 -8.66 22.82 6.11
C VAL A 64 -8.05 23.79 7.11
N LEU A 65 -8.36 25.07 6.99
CA LEU A 65 -7.92 26.10 7.92
C LEU A 65 -8.89 26.19 9.11
N ALA A 66 -10.16 26.42 8.80
CA ALA A 66 -11.22 26.59 9.79
C ALA A 66 -12.52 25.97 9.29
N VAL A 67 -13.33 25.50 10.23
CA VAL A 67 -14.65 24.93 9.96
C VAL A 67 -15.67 25.64 10.82
N ASN A 68 -16.75 26.12 10.20
CA ASN A 68 -17.89 26.70 10.90
C ASN A 68 -19.15 25.86 10.63
N PRO A 69 -19.43 24.85 11.48
CA PRO A 69 -20.57 23.95 11.29
C PRO A 69 -21.93 24.67 11.32
N LYS A 70 -22.05 25.78 12.06
CA LYS A 70 -23.32 26.53 12.17
C LYS A 70 -23.72 27.20 10.86
N ARG A 71 -22.72 27.71 10.11
CA ARG A 71 -22.95 28.37 8.82
C ARG A 71 -22.76 27.43 7.63
N GLY A 72 -22.14 26.27 7.87
CA GLY A 72 -21.76 25.31 6.85
C GLY A 72 -20.59 25.74 5.96
N HIS A 73 -19.76 26.65 6.45
CA HIS A 73 -18.60 27.16 5.72
C HIS A 73 -17.31 26.45 6.16
N ILE A 74 -16.44 26.15 5.20
CA ILE A 74 -15.12 25.57 5.40
C ILE A 74 -14.10 26.46 4.70
N ASP A 75 -13.14 26.99 5.44
CA ASP A 75 -12.03 27.76 4.88
C ASP A 75 -10.89 26.81 4.51
N LEU A 76 -10.44 26.90 3.27
CA LEU A 76 -9.47 26.00 2.65
C LEU A 76 -8.23 26.76 2.20
N SER A 77 -7.09 26.07 2.23
CA SER A 77 -5.83 26.54 1.67
C SER A 77 -5.27 25.59 0.63
N TYR A 78 -4.97 26.11 -0.55
CA TYR A 78 -4.33 25.35 -1.63
C TYR A 78 -2.80 25.48 -1.59
N LYS A 79 -2.28 26.62 -1.12
CA LYS A 79 -0.83 26.87 -0.99
C LYS A 79 -0.19 26.10 0.18
N ASP A 80 -0.94 25.84 1.26
CA ASP A 80 -0.44 25.14 2.46
C ASP A 80 -0.37 23.61 2.30
N VAL A 81 -0.31 23.12 1.05
CA VAL A 81 -0.19 21.70 0.73
C VAL A 81 1.03 21.49 -0.16
N ASN A 82 2.06 20.85 0.40
CA ASN A 82 3.27 20.52 -0.34
C ASN A 82 3.03 19.35 -1.33
N GLU A 83 3.96 19.13 -2.26
CA GLU A 83 3.80 18.11 -3.30
C GLU A 83 3.70 16.68 -2.73
N HIS A 84 4.46 16.38 -1.67
CA HIS A 84 4.46 15.06 -1.03
C HIS A 84 3.10 14.78 -0.36
N GLN A 85 2.59 15.73 0.42
CA GLN A 85 1.26 15.70 1.05
C GLN A 85 0.15 15.58 0.01
N ARG A 86 0.25 16.32 -1.09
CA ARG A 86 -0.71 16.25 -2.20
C ARG A 86 -0.75 14.85 -2.82
N LYS A 87 0.43 14.30 -3.15
CA LYS A 87 0.54 12.95 -3.71
C LYS A 87 0.01 11.89 -2.73
N GLY A 88 0.41 11.98 -1.46
CA GLY A 88 -0.04 11.09 -0.40
C GLY A 88 -1.56 11.10 -0.25
N LYS A 89 -2.17 12.29 -0.12
CA LYS A 89 -3.63 12.40 0.05
C LYS A 89 -4.41 11.93 -1.19
N ILE A 90 -3.91 12.19 -2.39
CA ILE A 90 -4.53 11.65 -3.63
C ILE A 90 -4.46 10.13 -3.65
N GLN A 91 -3.35 9.53 -3.22
CA GLN A 91 -3.18 8.09 -3.18
C GLN A 91 -4.10 7.45 -2.12
N GLU A 92 -4.19 8.04 -0.93
CA GLU A 92 -5.11 7.66 0.13
C GLU A 92 -6.56 7.69 -0.38
N TRP A 93 -6.99 8.83 -0.92
CA TRP A 93 -8.34 9.01 -1.46
C TRP A 93 -8.68 8.00 -2.58
N LYS A 94 -7.73 7.73 -3.49
CA LYS A 94 -7.91 6.71 -4.54
C LYS A 94 -8.02 5.30 -3.95
N SER A 95 -7.36 5.04 -2.83
CA SER A 95 -7.39 3.73 -2.17
C SER A 95 -8.71 3.54 -1.44
N GLU A 96 -9.20 4.57 -0.75
CA GLU A 96 -10.54 4.59 -0.16
C GLU A 96 -11.64 4.39 -1.21
N LEU A 97 -11.57 5.08 -2.36
CA LEU A 97 -12.52 4.88 -3.46
C LEU A 97 -12.50 3.47 -4.05
N ARG A 98 -11.33 2.81 -4.05
CA ARG A 98 -11.23 1.41 -4.50
C ARG A 98 -11.86 0.48 -3.49
N ALA A 99 -11.54 0.65 -2.20
CA ALA A 99 -12.13 -0.12 -1.12
C ALA A 99 -13.67 0.01 -1.11
N GLU A 100 -14.21 1.22 -1.25
CA GLU A 100 -15.65 1.43 -1.31
C GLU A 100 -16.30 0.72 -2.52
N LYS A 101 -15.63 0.69 -3.67
CA LYS A 101 -16.09 -0.05 -4.85
C LYS A 101 -16.06 -1.56 -4.62
N TRP A 102 -15.00 -2.07 -3.99
CA TRP A 102 -14.88 -3.49 -3.64
C TRP A 102 -15.98 -3.94 -2.67
N ILE A 103 -16.30 -3.11 -1.67
CA ILE A 103 -17.46 -3.35 -0.79
C ILE A 103 -18.75 -3.39 -1.63
N GLY A 104 -18.90 -2.46 -2.58
CA GLY A 104 -20.02 -2.48 -3.52
C GLY A 104 -20.14 -3.81 -4.29
N PHE A 105 -19.02 -4.38 -4.75
CA PHE A 105 -19.01 -5.68 -5.43
C PHE A 105 -19.34 -6.84 -4.48
N ALA A 106 -18.86 -6.81 -3.24
CA ALA A 106 -19.18 -7.83 -2.24
C ALA A 106 -20.67 -7.85 -1.85
N VAL A 107 -21.28 -6.67 -1.75
CA VAL A 107 -22.66 -6.49 -1.29
C VAL A 107 -23.69 -6.66 -2.41
N GLY A 108 -23.32 -6.32 -3.64
CA GLY A 108 -24.20 -6.36 -4.81
C GLY A 108 -25.09 -5.12 -4.97
N ASP A 109 -25.62 -4.94 -6.18
CA ASP A 109 -26.46 -3.78 -6.53
C ASP A 109 -27.80 -3.79 -5.77
N GLY A 110 -28.29 -2.61 -5.39
CA GLY A 110 -29.60 -2.42 -4.73
C GLY A 110 -29.58 -2.55 -3.21
N ASN A 111 -28.42 -2.83 -2.61
CA ASN A 111 -28.23 -3.02 -1.17
C ASN A 111 -27.51 -1.82 -0.51
N ASP A 112 -27.91 -0.60 -0.86
CA ASP A 112 -27.22 0.63 -0.45
C ASP A 112 -27.14 0.81 1.08
N ASP A 113 -28.19 0.41 1.81
CA ASP A 113 -28.22 0.49 3.27
C ASP A 113 -27.20 -0.47 3.92
N ILE A 114 -27.05 -1.67 3.36
CA ILE A 114 -26.08 -2.68 3.82
C ILE A 114 -24.66 -2.21 3.48
N LYS A 115 -24.44 -1.70 2.25
CA LYS A 115 -23.16 -1.11 1.86
C LYS A 115 -22.77 0.00 2.84
N ARG A 116 -23.72 0.86 3.18
CA ARG A 116 -23.50 1.96 4.12
C ARG A 116 -23.21 1.46 5.53
N SER A 117 -23.92 0.46 6.04
CA SER A 117 -23.67 -0.08 7.38
C SER A 117 -22.29 -0.72 7.48
N ILE A 118 -21.86 -1.48 6.47
CA ILE A 118 -20.52 -2.06 6.38
C ILE A 118 -19.45 -0.97 6.34
N CYS A 119 -19.61 0.05 5.48
CA CYS A 119 -18.65 1.15 5.44
C CYS A 119 -18.52 1.85 6.80
N ILE A 120 -19.62 2.04 7.53
CA ILE A 120 -19.59 2.63 8.87
C ILE A 120 -18.84 1.72 9.85
N ALA A 121 -19.17 0.43 9.88
CA ALA A 121 -18.52 -0.55 10.76
C ALA A 121 -17.01 -0.60 10.53
N LEU A 122 -16.58 -0.66 9.27
CA LEU A 122 -15.16 -0.69 8.92
C LEU A 122 -14.43 0.60 9.30
N LEU A 123 -15.04 1.77 9.04
CA LEU A 123 -14.44 3.04 9.42
C LEU A 123 -14.32 3.19 10.94
N ASP A 124 -15.29 2.70 11.70
CA ASP A 124 -15.27 2.79 13.16
C ASP A 124 -14.23 1.83 13.78
N SER A 125 -14.06 0.63 13.22
CA SER A 125 -13.07 -0.36 13.70
C SER A 125 -11.63 -0.05 13.24
N PHE A 126 -11.44 0.32 11.98
CA PHE A 126 -10.11 0.39 11.35
C PHE A 126 -9.67 1.81 10.98
N GLY A 127 -10.56 2.80 11.06
CA GLY A 127 -10.29 4.19 10.74
C GLY A 127 -10.30 4.53 9.23
N SER A 128 -10.03 3.54 8.36
CA SER A 128 -10.11 3.68 6.90
C SER A 128 -10.67 2.40 6.27
N LEU A 129 -11.34 2.53 5.13
CA LEU A 129 -11.84 1.35 4.41
C LEU A 129 -10.67 0.52 3.87
N TYR A 130 -9.62 1.17 3.38
CA TYR A 130 -8.49 0.45 2.80
C TYR A 130 -7.69 -0.33 3.86
N THR A 131 -7.54 0.21 5.07
CA THR A 131 -6.89 -0.49 6.19
C THR A 131 -7.68 -1.72 6.61
N ALA A 132 -9.02 -1.67 6.60
CA ALA A 132 -9.83 -2.86 6.84
C ALA A 132 -9.53 -3.99 5.84
N PHE A 133 -9.29 -3.63 4.58
CA PHE A 133 -8.90 -4.58 3.55
C PHE A 133 -7.49 -5.13 3.77
N GLU A 134 -6.52 -4.28 4.17
CA GLU A 134 -5.17 -4.73 4.55
C GLU A 134 -5.22 -5.74 5.72
N GLU A 135 -5.99 -5.42 6.76
CA GLU A 135 -6.20 -6.30 7.91
C GLU A 135 -6.91 -7.60 7.53
N ALA A 136 -7.87 -7.54 6.60
CA ALA A 136 -8.54 -8.73 6.10
C ALA A 136 -7.60 -9.67 5.33
N VAL A 137 -6.57 -9.15 4.64
CA VAL A 137 -5.55 -10.00 4.01
C VAL A 137 -4.68 -10.67 5.07
N VAL A 138 -4.27 -9.93 6.11
CA VAL A 138 -3.36 -10.43 7.15
C VAL A 138 -4.05 -11.42 8.09
N SER A 139 -5.26 -11.10 8.54
CA SER A 139 -5.98 -11.82 9.60
C SER A 139 -7.16 -12.64 9.09
N GLY A 140 -7.48 -12.55 7.80
CA GLY A 140 -8.63 -13.20 7.19
C GLY A 140 -9.97 -12.55 7.58
N GLN A 141 -11.07 -13.24 7.26
CA GLN A 141 -12.42 -12.74 7.45
C GLN A 141 -12.85 -12.56 8.93
N SER A 142 -12.17 -13.21 9.88
CA SER A 142 -12.54 -13.15 11.32
C SER A 142 -12.50 -11.72 11.86
N VAL A 143 -11.51 -10.92 11.46
CA VAL A 143 -11.36 -9.52 11.89
C VAL A 143 -12.53 -8.64 11.43
N LEU A 144 -13.13 -9.00 10.29
CA LEU A 144 -14.29 -8.31 9.73
C LEU A 144 -15.57 -8.72 10.49
N ILE A 145 -15.70 -10.00 10.81
CA ILE A 145 -16.82 -10.53 11.62
C ILE A 145 -16.81 -9.89 13.02
N ASP A 146 -15.64 -9.80 13.64
CA ASP A 146 -15.46 -9.16 14.95
C ASP A 146 -15.81 -7.66 14.93
N SER A 147 -15.76 -7.04 13.75
CA SER A 147 -16.20 -5.66 13.52
C SER A 147 -17.71 -5.52 13.32
N GLY A 148 -18.47 -6.61 13.47
CA GLY A 148 -19.93 -6.62 13.35
C GLY A 148 -20.45 -6.78 11.92
N ILE A 149 -19.60 -7.22 10.99
CA ILE A 149 -20.01 -7.56 9.62
C ILE A 149 -20.54 -8.98 9.59
N GLU A 150 -21.67 -9.20 8.92
CA GLU A 150 -22.22 -10.55 8.76
C GLU A 150 -21.25 -11.45 8.00
N GLU A 151 -21.20 -12.73 8.40
CA GLU A 151 -20.25 -13.71 7.87
C GLU A 151 -20.26 -13.79 6.34
N GLU A 152 -21.45 -13.73 5.71
CA GLU A 152 -21.59 -13.74 4.26
C GLU A 152 -20.78 -12.63 3.58
N TYR A 153 -20.86 -11.39 4.09
CA TYR A 153 -20.16 -10.25 3.51
C TYR A 153 -18.68 -10.24 3.92
N ALA A 154 -18.36 -10.67 5.13
CA ALA A 154 -16.98 -10.77 5.61
C ALA A 154 -16.14 -11.71 4.72
N VAL A 155 -16.70 -12.87 4.35
CA VAL A 155 -16.06 -13.84 3.43
C VAL A 155 -15.78 -13.16 2.08
N LYS A 156 -16.79 -12.56 1.45
CA LYS A 156 -16.66 -11.91 0.13
C LYS A 156 -15.66 -10.75 0.15
N ILE A 157 -15.66 -9.94 1.21
CA ILE A 157 -14.73 -8.82 1.35
C ILE A 157 -13.30 -9.33 1.50
N ALA A 158 -13.06 -10.37 2.31
CA ALA A 158 -11.74 -10.97 2.48
C ALA A 158 -11.20 -11.59 1.18
N GLU A 159 -12.06 -12.27 0.40
CA GLU A 159 -11.70 -12.79 -0.93
C GLU A 159 -11.27 -11.67 -1.88
N ILE A 160 -12.07 -10.60 -1.99
CA ILE A 160 -11.73 -9.45 -2.84
C ILE A 160 -10.45 -8.76 -2.36
N ALA A 161 -10.24 -8.68 -1.05
CA ALA A 161 -9.03 -8.12 -0.46
C ALA A 161 -7.79 -8.91 -0.88
N ALA A 162 -7.82 -10.24 -0.71
CA ALA A 162 -6.71 -11.12 -1.07
C ALA A 162 -6.31 -11.01 -2.55
N GLU A 163 -7.28 -10.79 -3.45
CA GLU A 163 -7.00 -10.64 -4.89
C GLU A 163 -6.44 -9.26 -5.28
N ASN A 164 -6.78 -8.20 -4.54
CA ASN A 164 -6.61 -6.82 -5.03
C ASN A 164 -5.70 -5.94 -4.16
N VAL A 165 -5.44 -6.32 -2.91
CA VAL A 165 -4.60 -5.57 -1.98
C VAL A 165 -3.17 -6.09 -2.08
N LYS A 166 -2.23 -5.17 -2.27
CA LYS A 166 -0.80 -5.49 -2.22
C LYS A 166 -0.30 -5.15 -0.83
N ILE A 167 -0.01 -6.16 -0.02
CA ILE A 167 0.62 -5.94 1.28
C ILE A 167 2.02 -5.34 1.03
N PRO A 168 2.40 -4.28 1.77
CA PRO A 168 3.77 -3.80 1.75
C PRO A 168 4.72 -4.93 2.12
N SER A 169 5.59 -5.29 1.18
CA SER A 169 6.65 -6.26 1.39
C SER A 169 8.01 -5.58 1.31
N VAL A 170 9.02 -6.23 1.87
CA VAL A 170 10.41 -5.85 1.73
C VAL A 170 11.11 -6.87 0.85
N ASP A 171 11.92 -6.36 -0.06
CA ASP A 171 12.75 -7.16 -0.94
C ASP A 171 14.20 -7.09 -0.48
N ILE A 172 14.81 -8.25 -0.27
CA ILE A 172 16.23 -8.35 0.05
C ILE A 172 16.94 -9.33 -0.88
N THR A 173 18.21 -9.03 -1.16
CA THR A 173 19.04 -9.85 -2.04
C THR A 173 20.28 -10.35 -1.31
N GLY A 174 20.59 -11.63 -1.46
CA GLY A 174 21.87 -12.22 -1.11
C GLY A 174 22.48 -12.99 -2.28
N PHE A 175 23.75 -13.30 -2.17
CA PHE A 175 24.50 -14.04 -3.19
C PHE A 175 25.09 -15.29 -2.59
N LEU A 176 25.09 -16.35 -3.38
CA LEU A 176 25.65 -17.64 -3.05
C LEU A 176 26.70 -17.97 -4.11
N ASP A 177 27.95 -18.07 -3.69
CA ASP A 177 29.06 -18.50 -4.52
C ASP A 177 29.27 -20.00 -4.29
N MET A 178 29.01 -20.83 -5.30
CA MET A 178 29.13 -22.28 -5.21
C MET A 178 29.98 -22.87 -6.33
N THR A 179 30.82 -23.82 -5.96
CA THR A 179 31.64 -24.60 -6.88
C THR A 179 31.60 -26.07 -6.49
N CYS A 180 31.53 -26.97 -7.47
CA CYS A 180 31.71 -28.40 -7.25
C CYS A 180 32.62 -28.93 -8.38
N PRO A 181 33.84 -29.39 -8.08
CA PRO A 181 34.79 -29.87 -9.08
C PRO A 181 34.51 -31.30 -9.58
N ALA A 182 33.48 -31.97 -9.05
CA ALA A 182 33.09 -33.30 -9.49
C ALA A 182 32.59 -33.31 -10.95
N PRO A 183 32.68 -34.44 -11.67
CA PRO A 183 32.21 -34.56 -13.05
C PRO A 183 30.72 -34.20 -13.24
N ASP A 184 29.91 -34.39 -12.20
CA ASP A 184 28.49 -34.10 -12.08
C ASP A 184 28.21 -32.82 -11.26
N GLY A 185 29.20 -31.94 -11.10
CA GLY A 185 29.11 -30.77 -10.22
C GLY A 185 27.97 -29.79 -10.54
N VAL A 186 27.51 -29.74 -11.80
CA VAL A 186 26.32 -28.95 -12.18
C VAL A 186 25.05 -29.51 -11.55
N ASP A 187 24.91 -30.83 -11.49
CA ASP A 187 23.74 -31.47 -10.89
C ASP A 187 23.79 -31.37 -9.37
N ALA A 188 24.98 -31.45 -8.77
CA ALA A 188 25.18 -31.14 -7.36
C ALA A 188 24.75 -29.71 -7.01
N ILE A 189 25.13 -28.72 -7.85
CA ILE A 189 24.70 -27.33 -7.70
C ILE A 189 23.17 -27.20 -7.81
N LYS A 190 22.54 -27.84 -8.80
CA LYS A 190 21.06 -27.81 -8.94
C LYS A 190 20.38 -28.40 -7.71
N GLN A 191 20.91 -29.49 -7.14
CA GLN A 191 20.38 -30.10 -5.94
C GLN A 191 20.50 -29.16 -4.72
N ALA A 192 21.66 -28.52 -4.55
CA ALA A 192 21.87 -27.52 -3.50
C ALA A 192 20.90 -26.31 -3.65
N LEU A 193 20.69 -25.80 -4.87
CA LEU A 193 19.74 -24.74 -5.12
C LEU A 193 18.29 -25.17 -4.88
N ALA A 194 17.94 -26.42 -5.21
CA ALA A 194 16.62 -26.97 -4.91
C ALA A 194 16.40 -27.10 -3.40
N ALA A 195 17.42 -27.50 -2.63
CA ALA A 195 17.35 -27.53 -1.18
C ALA A 195 17.20 -26.11 -0.57
N ALA A 196 17.88 -25.13 -1.17
CA ALA A 196 17.79 -23.73 -0.79
C ALA A 196 16.39 -23.13 -1.04
N ALA A 197 15.75 -23.51 -2.16
CA ALA A 197 14.41 -23.05 -2.50
C ALA A 197 13.36 -23.52 -1.48
N LYS A 198 13.52 -24.72 -0.92
CA LYS A 198 12.64 -25.29 0.10
C LYS A 198 12.76 -24.63 1.48
N ALA A 199 13.61 -23.62 1.63
CA ALA A 199 13.84 -22.96 2.92
C ALA A 199 12.62 -22.22 3.47
N VAL A 200 11.69 -21.85 2.58
CA VAL A 200 10.45 -21.15 2.91
C VAL A 200 9.22 -22.06 2.88
N ASP A 201 9.38 -23.34 2.52
CA ASP A 201 8.29 -24.32 2.54
C ASP A 201 7.71 -24.43 3.96
N GLY A 202 6.46 -24.02 4.14
CA GLY A 202 5.76 -24.05 5.42
C GLY A 202 5.96 -22.84 6.33
N GLU A 203 6.65 -21.78 5.89
CA GLU A 203 6.74 -20.51 6.65
C GLU A 203 5.57 -19.53 6.37
N GLY A 204 4.55 -19.96 5.62
CA GLY A 204 3.36 -19.16 5.24
C GLY A 204 3.45 -18.62 3.81
N ASP A 205 2.31 -18.27 3.21
CA ASP A 205 2.22 -17.80 1.81
C ASP A 205 2.82 -16.39 1.61
N ASP A 206 3.26 -15.72 2.67
CA ASP A 206 3.73 -14.34 2.65
C ASP A 206 5.23 -14.18 2.34
N ILE A 207 5.98 -15.29 2.24
CA ILE A 207 7.42 -15.28 1.96
C ILE A 207 7.70 -15.92 0.59
N GLU A 208 8.08 -15.09 -0.38
CA GLU A 208 8.52 -15.55 -1.69
C GLU A 208 10.04 -15.60 -1.74
N LEU A 209 10.60 -16.69 -2.28
CA LEU A 209 12.03 -16.84 -2.50
C LEU A 209 12.29 -17.28 -3.93
N THR A 210 13.12 -16.52 -4.65
CA THR A 210 13.56 -16.87 -6.00
C THR A 210 15.08 -16.93 -6.06
N ILE A 211 15.60 -17.92 -6.79
CA ILE A 211 17.04 -18.08 -7.00
C ILE A 211 17.34 -17.99 -8.49
N ASN A 212 18.18 -17.02 -8.86
CA ASN A 212 18.55 -16.75 -10.24
C ASN A 212 20.05 -16.98 -10.46
N TYR A 213 20.39 -17.58 -11.60
CA TYR A 213 21.78 -17.69 -12.04
C TYR A 213 22.30 -16.31 -12.48
N VAL A 214 23.43 -15.87 -11.92
CA VAL A 214 24.10 -14.63 -12.35
C VAL A 214 25.24 -14.97 -13.31
N GLY A 215 26.08 -15.94 -12.93
CA GLY A 215 27.26 -16.36 -13.67
C GLY A 215 28.17 -17.17 -12.76
N ALA A 216 28.67 -18.32 -13.21
CA ALA A 216 29.48 -19.19 -12.36
C ALA A 216 30.67 -18.44 -11.73
N PRO A 217 30.94 -18.62 -10.42
CA PRO A 217 30.28 -19.52 -9.46
C PRO A 217 29.05 -18.94 -8.72
N ARG A 218 28.51 -17.79 -9.15
CA ARG A 218 27.56 -16.96 -8.40
C ARG A 218 26.09 -17.15 -8.78
N TYR A 219 25.27 -17.24 -7.75
CA TYR A 219 23.80 -17.34 -7.79
C TYR A 219 23.20 -16.27 -6.87
N ARG A 220 22.07 -15.67 -7.27
CA ARG A 220 21.37 -14.62 -6.52
C ARG A 220 20.13 -15.20 -5.86
N ILE A 221 20.01 -15.03 -4.55
CA ILE A 221 18.80 -15.34 -3.78
C ILE A 221 18.06 -14.02 -3.54
N HIS A 222 16.83 -13.93 -4.00
CA HIS A 222 15.93 -12.81 -3.77
C HIS A 222 14.80 -13.28 -2.86
N VAL A 223 14.56 -12.54 -1.78
CA VAL A 223 13.50 -12.84 -0.81
C VAL A 223 12.59 -11.64 -0.69
N THR A 224 11.29 -11.88 -0.82
CA THR A 224 10.23 -10.91 -0.56
C THR A 224 9.46 -11.40 0.66
N ALA A 225 9.30 -10.55 1.67
CA ALA A 225 8.57 -10.91 2.91
C ALA A 225 7.87 -9.68 3.52
N PRO A 226 6.95 -9.82 4.49
CA PRO A 226 6.24 -8.70 5.10
C PRO A 226 7.15 -7.75 5.89
N ASP A 227 8.25 -8.27 6.45
CA ASP A 227 9.20 -7.49 7.22
C ASP A 227 10.64 -7.98 7.06
N TYR A 228 11.59 -7.09 7.40
CA TYR A 228 13.03 -7.34 7.24
C TYR A 228 13.55 -8.52 8.07
N LYS A 229 12.94 -8.80 9.23
CA LYS A 229 13.38 -9.87 10.13
C LYS A 229 13.02 -11.23 9.55
N LEU A 230 11.79 -11.38 9.04
CA LEU A 230 11.37 -12.57 8.30
C LEU A 230 12.20 -12.76 7.04
N ALA A 231 12.38 -11.69 6.25
CA ALA A 231 13.19 -11.72 5.04
C ALA A 231 14.63 -12.21 5.34
N GLU A 232 15.31 -11.63 6.34
CA GLU A 232 16.67 -12.02 6.73
C GLU A 232 16.75 -13.46 7.22
N LYS A 233 15.76 -13.92 7.98
CA LYS A 233 15.69 -15.31 8.46
C LYS A 233 15.59 -16.27 7.27
N ALA A 234 14.66 -16.03 6.34
CA ALA A 234 14.47 -16.84 5.15
C ALA A 234 15.72 -16.86 4.25
N LEU A 235 16.35 -15.69 4.02
CA LEU A 235 17.57 -15.58 3.22
C LEU A 235 18.73 -16.38 3.83
N LYS A 236 18.95 -16.26 5.14
CA LYS A 236 20.01 -17.01 5.84
C LYS A 236 19.73 -18.51 5.87
N SER A 237 18.49 -18.90 6.13
CA SER A 237 18.05 -20.30 6.10
C SER A 237 18.30 -20.94 4.73
N SER A 238 17.91 -20.24 3.66
CA SER A 238 18.12 -20.68 2.28
C SER A 238 19.59 -20.83 1.93
N ALA A 239 20.40 -19.81 2.23
CA ALA A 239 21.83 -19.87 1.99
C ALA A 239 22.51 -21.02 2.76
N GLN A 240 22.15 -21.21 4.03
CA GLN A 240 22.71 -22.27 4.87
C GLN A 240 22.37 -23.66 4.34
N ARG A 241 21.10 -23.90 3.97
CA ARG A 241 20.69 -25.18 3.36
C ARG A 241 21.46 -25.48 2.07
N ALA A 242 21.66 -24.47 1.23
CA ALA A 242 22.44 -24.63 0.01
C ALA A 242 23.89 -25.02 0.29
N ILE A 243 24.52 -24.34 1.27
CA ILE A 243 25.91 -24.57 1.66
C ILE A 243 26.09 -25.96 2.28
N ASP A 244 25.15 -26.40 3.11
CA ASP A 244 25.21 -27.71 3.74
C ASP A 244 25.02 -28.82 2.70
N GLU A 245 24.05 -28.67 1.80
CA GLU A 245 23.81 -29.64 0.72
C GLU A 245 25.00 -29.74 -0.24
N ILE A 246 25.58 -28.62 -0.66
CA ILE A 246 26.72 -28.64 -1.59
C ILE A 246 27.99 -29.24 -0.93
N ARG A 247 28.16 -29.05 0.38
CA ARG A 247 29.26 -29.67 1.14
C ARG A 247 29.11 -31.18 1.26
N HIS A 248 27.88 -31.69 1.35
CA HIS A 248 27.63 -33.13 1.29
C HIS A 248 27.93 -33.75 -0.07
N LEU A 249 27.96 -32.94 -1.13
CA LEU A 249 28.23 -33.32 -2.51
C LEU A 249 29.65 -32.90 -2.97
N ASP A 250 30.60 -32.86 -2.03
CA ASP A 250 32.02 -32.53 -2.27
C ASP A 250 32.27 -31.17 -2.94
N GLY A 251 31.33 -30.23 -2.82
CA GLY A 251 31.48 -28.85 -3.27
C GLY A 251 31.70 -27.85 -2.14
N VAL A 252 31.93 -26.60 -2.53
CA VAL A 252 32.20 -25.47 -1.64
C VAL A 252 31.17 -24.38 -1.91
N GLY A 253 30.55 -23.85 -0.85
CA GLY A 253 29.60 -22.75 -0.90
C GLY A 253 29.94 -21.63 0.10
N GLU A 254 29.78 -20.38 -0.33
CA GLU A 254 29.92 -19.18 0.50
C GLU A 254 28.73 -18.23 0.28
N PHE A 255 28.22 -17.62 1.35
CA PHE A 255 27.15 -16.64 1.29
C PHE A 255 27.68 -15.21 1.43
N ARG A 256 27.17 -14.29 0.61
CA ARG A 256 27.52 -12.86 0.65
C ARG A 256 26.28 -11.97 0.66
N ARG A 257 26.26 -10.98 1.57
CA ARG A 257 25.12 -10.05 1.73
C ARG A 257 25.15 -8.87 0.76
N ARG A 258 26.31 -8.53 0.21
CA ARG A 258 26.49 -7.47 -0.79
C ARG A 258 27.31 -8.00 -1.95
N GLU A 259 27.03 -7.45 -3.13
CA GLU A 259 27.87 -7.61 -4.29
C GLU A 259 29.16 -6.81 -4.02
N GLU A 260 30.20 -7.47 -3.51
CA GLU A 260 31.52 -6.87 -3.51
C GLU A 260 31.92 -6.65 -4.97
N ARG A 261 31.95 -5.38 -5.41
CA ARG A 261 32.60 -5.00 -6.65
C ARG A 261 34.07 -5.37 -6.46
N VAL A 262 34.49 -6.46 -7.09
CA VAL A 262 35.91 -6.68 -7.33
C VAL A 262 36.34 -5.50 -8.21
N GLN A 263 37.22 -4.68 -7.63
CA GLN A 263 37.71 -3.43 -8.20
C GLN A 263 38.71 -3.71 -9.33
#